data_AF-A0ABD5SGN6-F1
#
_entry.id   AF-A0ABD5SGN6-F1
#
_cell.length_a   1.000
_cell.length_b   1.000
_cell.length_c   1.000
_cell.angle_alpha   90.00
_cell.angle_beta   90.00
_cell.angle_gamma   90.00
#
_symmetry.space_group_name_H-M   'P 1'
#
loop_
_entity.id
_entity.type
_entity.pdbx_description
1 polymer ?
#
loop_
_entity_poly.entity_id
_entity_poly.type
_entity_poly.pdbx_seq_one_letter_code
_entity_poly.pdbx_strand_id
1 'polypeptide(L)' 'ALVGAASVIAKVERDAHIATLADEYGSIGSGYPGDSTTRAFLASYVDEHRELPPFARESWSTCEDALAAAEQTGLEQF' A
#
# COMPACT_ATOMS: atom_id res chain seq x y z
N ALA A 1 4.19 28.25 -15.34
CA ALA A 1 2.82 27.78 -15.58
C ALA A 1 2.76 26.29 -15.94
N LEU A 2 3.56 25.81 -16.90
CA LEU A 2 3.56 24.41 -17.37
C LEU A 2 3.69 23.35 -16.26
N VAL A 3 4.62 23.55 -15.32
CA VAL A 3 4.86 22.61 -14.21
C VAL A 3 3.67 22.51 -13.24
N GLY A 4 2.91 23.59 -13.06
CA GLY A 4 1.72 23.60 -12.21
C GLY A 4 0.60 22.75 -12.79
N ALA A 5 0.32 22.89 -14.09
CA ALA A 5 -0.66 22.07 -14.79
C ALA A 5 -0.28 20.58 -14.78
N ALA A 6 1.00 20.26 -14.99
CA ALA A 6 1.49 18.88 -14.89
C ALA A 6 1.29 18.30 -13.48
N SER A 7 1.51 19.09 -12.43
CA SER A 7 1.30 18.66 -11.05
C SER A 7 -0.18 18.41 -10.69
N VAL A 8 -1.11 19.11 -11.34
CA VAL A 8 -2.56 18.87 -11.17
C VAL A 8 -2.96 17.56 -11.86
N ILE A 9 -2.58 17.39 -13.13
CA ILE A 9 -2.87 16.17 -13.90
C ILE A 9 -2.31 14.94 -13.17
N ALA A 10 -1.06 14.99 -12.71
CA ALA A 10 -0.44 13.89 -11.98
C ALA A 10 -1.20 13.50 -10.70
N LYS A 11 -1.80 14.46 -9.97
CA LYS A 11 -2.59 14.16 -8.78
C LYS A 11 -3.94 13.53 -9.12
N VAL A 12 -4.62 14.03 -10.16
CA VAL A 12 -5.91 13.47 -10.60
C VAL A 12 -5.74 12.02 -11.04
N GLU A 13 -4.72 11.72 -11.85
CA GLU A 13 -4.43 10.35 -12.29
C GLU A 13 -4.05 9.43 -11.12
N ARG A 14 -3.28 9.93 -10.16
CA ARG A 14 -2.94 9.17 -8.94
C ARG A 14 -4.19 8.82 -8.14
N ASP A 15 -5.06 9.79 -7.91
CA ASP A 15 -6.27 9.60 -7.09
C ASP A 15 -7.26 8.66 -7.79
N ALA A 16 -7.39 8.76 -9.11
CA ALA A 16 -8.17 7.82 -9.92
C ALA A 16 -7.61 6.39 -9.83
N HIS A 17 -6.29 6.21 -9.92
CA HIS A 17 -5.66 4.90 -9.79
C HIS A 17 -5.90 4.27 -8.41
N ILE A 18 -5.78 5.06 -7.33
CA ILE A 18 -6.09 4.59 -5.97
C ILE A 18 -7.57 4.20 -5.83
N ALA A 19 -8.49 4.95 -6.43
CA ALA A 19 -9.91 4.61 -6.41
C ALA A 19 -10.19 3.28 -7.12
N THR A 20 -9.60 3.05 -8.29
CA THR A 20 -9.73 1.77 -9.01
C THR A 20 -9.22 0.59 -8.18
N LEU A 21 -8.06 0.75 -7.52
CA LEU A 21 -7.53 -0.29 -6.64
C LEU A 21 -8.44 -0.50 -5.42
N ALA A 22 -9.07 0.56 -4.90
CA ALA A 22 -9.98 0.44 -3.77
C ALA A 22 -11.29 -0.31 -4.12
N ASP A 23 -11.74 -0.22 -5.38
CA ASP A 23 -12.88 -1.00 -5.87
C ASP A 23 -12.57 -2.52 -5.92
N GLU A 24 -11.31 -2.90 -6.17
CA GLU A 24 -10.89 -4.30 -6.28
C GLU A 24 -10.43 -4.91 -4.94
N TYR A 25 -9.66 -4.16 -4.14
CA TYR A 25 -9.00 -4.64 -2.92
C TYR A 25 -9.64 -4.10 -1.62
N GLY A 26 -10.66 -3.25 -1.72
CA GLY A 26 -11.28 -2.59 -0.58
C GLY A 26 -10.50 -1.35 -0.11
N SER A 27 -10.67 -0.96 1.15
CA SER A 27 -10.08 0.30 1.65
C SER A 27 -8.55 0.22 1.81
N ILE A 28 -7.81 0.55 0.74
CA ILE A 28 -6.34 0.55 0.73
C ILE A 28 -5.70 1.84 1.30
N GLY A 29 -6.50 2.87 1.57
CA GLY A 29 -6.00 4.18 1.99
C GLY A 29 -5.36 5.00 0.86
N SER A 30 -4.53 5.97 1.24
CA SER A 30 -3.86 6.91 0.33
C SER A 30 -2.63 6.33 -0.37
N GLY A 31 -2.15 5.16 0.05
CA GLY A 31 -0.89 4.58 -0.42
C GLY A 31 0.37 5.15 0.23
N TYR A 32 0.25 6.14 1.14
CA TYR A 32 1.40 6.70 1.85
C TYR A 32 1.69 5.98 3.17
N PRO A 33 2.97 5.92 3.61
CA PRO A 33 3.34 5.40 4.92
C PRO A 33 2.73 6.18 6.08
N GLY A 34 2.33 7.44 5.89
CA GLY A 34 1.71 8.24 6.94
C GLY A 34 0.24 7.87 7.21
N ASP A 35 -0.38 7.08 6.34
CA ASP A 35 -1.78 6.71 6.45
C ASP A 35 -1.93 5.35 7.13
N SER A 36 -2.61 5.38 8.27
CA SER A 36 -2.94 4.19 9.04
C SER A 36 -3.74 3.16 8.25
N THR A 37 -4.58 3.59 7.31
CA THR A 37 -5.40 2.72 6.46
C THR A 37 -4.51 1.91 5.53
N THR A 38 -3.54 2.56 4.88
CA THR A 38 -2.55 1.91 4.03
C THR A 38 -1.73 0.87 4.80
N ARG A 39 -1.28 1.22 6.00
CA ARG A 39 -0.52 0.29 6.85
C ARG A 39 -1.34 -0.92 7.26
N ALA A 40 -2.60 -0.70 7.67
CA ALA A 40 -3.50 -1.77 8.06
C ALA A 40 -3.79 -2.71 6.88
N PHE A 41 -4.05 -2.15 5.70
CA PHE A 41 -4.24 -2.92 4.47
C PHE A 41 -3.03 -3.79 4.12
N LEU A 42 -1.82 -3.21 4.14
CA LEU A 42 -0.59 -3.96 3.85
C LEU A 42 -0.37 -5.09 4.86
N ALA A 43 -0.56 -4.81 6.15
CA ALA A 43 -0.42 -5.83 7.20
C ALA A 43 -1.42 -6.99 7.00
N SER A 44 -2.70 -6.69 6.75
CA SER A 44 -3.72 -7.74 6.53
C SER A 44 -3.47 -8.52 5.25
N TYR A 45 -3.08 -7.84 4.16
CA TYR A 45 -2.83 -8.51 2.88
C TYR A 45 -1.66 -9.48 2.99
N VAL A 46 -0.56 -9.06 3.62
CA VAL A 46 0.62 -9.90 3.82
C VAL A 46 0.35 -11.04 4.79
N ASP A 47 -0.46 -10.83 5.84
CA ASP A 47 -0.86 -11.91 6.76
C ASP A 47 -1.65 -13.01 6.03
N GLU A 48 -2.59 -12.61 5.16
CA GLU A 48 -3.45 -13.53 4.41
C GLU A 48 -2.73 -14.21 3.24
N HIS A 49 -1.95 -13.45 2.45
CA HIS A 49 -1.37 -13.92 1.19
C HIS A 49 0.11 -14.31 1.31
N ARG A 50 0.77 -13.96 2.42
CA ARG A 50 2.22 -14.16 2.65
C ARG A 50 3.11 -13.45 1.63
N GLU A 51 2.55 -12.50 0.89
CA GLU A 51 3.22 -11.69 -0.12
C GLU A 51 2.65 -10.26 -0.14
N LEU A 52 3.34 -9.34 -0.80
CA LEU A 52 2.85 -7.98 -1.01
C LEU A 52 1.82 -7.92 -2.15
N PRO A 53 0.86 -6.99 -2.12
CA PRO A 53 -0.04 -6.79 -3.25
C PRO A 53 0.76 -6.38 -4.49
N PRO A 54 0.33 -6.77 -5.71
CA PRO A 54 1.12 -6.62 -6.93
C PRO A 54 1.43 -5.17 -7.33
N PHE A 55 0.69 -4.21 -6.76
CA PHE A 55 0.89 -2.78 -6.96
C PHE A 55 1.72 -2.11 -5.85
N ALA A 56 2.09 -2.84 -4.79
CA ALA A 56 2.99 -2.32 -3.76
C ALA A 56 4.43 -2.23 -4.27
N ARG A 57 5.17 -1.32 -3.66
CA ARG A 57 6.59 -1.11 -3.98
C ARG A 57 7.43 -1.85 -2.95
N GLU A 58 7.98 -2.99 -3.33
CA GLU A 58 8.80 -3.84 -2.44
C GLU A 58 9.97 -3.09 -1.79
N SER A 59 10.56 -2.11 -2.49
CA SER A 59 11.70 -1.32 -1.99
C SER A 59 11.33 -0.26 -0.94
N TRP A 60 10.06 -0.14 -0.57
CA TRP A 60 9.64 0.78 0.48
C TRP A 60 9.73 0.11 1.84
N SER A 61 10.33 0.80 2.81
CA SER A 61 10.45 0.26 4.17
C SER A 61 9.11 -0.15 4.77
N THR A 62 7.99 0.52 4.45
CA THR A 62 6.66 0.09 4.93
C THR A 62 6.24 -1.29 4.42
N CYS A 63 6.68 -1.68 3.23
CA CYS A 63 6.44 -3.01 2.66
C CYS A 63 7.40 -4.04 3.27
N GLU A 64 8.68 -3.69 3.42
CA GLU A 64 9.67 -4.54 4.11
C GLU A 64 9.26 -4.82 5.56
N ASP A 65 8.82 -3.79 6.29
CA ASP A 65 8.36 -3.89 7.67
C ASP A 65 7.12 -4.81 7.79
N ALA A 66 6.19 -4.73 6.83
CA ALA A 66 4.99 -5.57 6.82
C ALA A 66 5.31 -7.05 6.60
N LEU A 67 6.22 -7.36 5.66
CA LEU A 67 6.71 -8.72 5.42
C LEU A 67 7.45 -9.27 6.64
N ALA A 68 8.37 -8.49 7.22
CA ALA A 68 9.14 -8.90 8.38
C ALA A 68 8.24 -9.17 9.60
N ALA A 69 7.22 -8.34 9.83
CA ALA A 69 6.26 -8.53 10.92
C ALA A 69 5.47 -9.85 10.75
N ALA A 70 5.01 -10.15 9.52
CA ALA A 70 4.28 -11.39 9.25
C ALA A 70 5.15 -12.65 9.40
N GLU A 71 6.46 -12.58 9.11
CA GLU A 71 7.39 -13.68 9.41
C GLU A 71 7.54 -13.93 10.91
N GLN A 72 7.66 -12.86 11.71
CA GLN A 72 7.79 -12.96 13.17
C GLN A 72 6.55 -13.60 13.82
N THR A 73 5.35 -13.16 13.45
CA THR A 73 4.09 -13.73 13.97
C THR A 73 3.93 -15.22 13.63
N GLY A 74 4.48 -15.67 12.51
CA GLY A 74 4.49 -17.10 12.15
C GLY A 74 5.41 -17.95 13.04
N LEU A 75 6.52 -17.39 13.52
CA LEU A 75 7.47 -18.09 14.39
C LEU A 75 7.00 -18.21 15.84
N GLU A 76 6.23 -17.23 16.34
CA GLU A 76 5.69 -17.25 17.70
C GLU A 76 4.58 -18.30 17.92
N GLN A 77 4.08 -18.93 16.85
CA GLN A 77 3.00 -19.92 16.87
C GLN A 77 3.49 -21.39 16.98
N PHE A 78 4.80 -21.63 17.15
CA PHE A 78 5.42 -22.95 17.30
C PHE A 78 6.14 -23.10 18.64
#